data_AF-A0A382P5C0-F1
#
_entry.id   AF-A0A382P5C0-F1
#
_cell.length_a   1.000
_cell.length_b   1.000
_cell.length_c   1.000
_cell.angle_alpha   90.00
_cell.angle_beta   90.00
_cell.angle_gamma   90.00
#
_symmetry.space_group_name_H-M   'P 1'
#
loop_
_entity.id
_entity.type
_entity.pdbx_description
1 polymer ?
#
loop_
_entity_poly.entity_id
_entity_poly.type
_entity_poly.pdbx_seq_one_letter_code
_entity_poly.pdbx_strand_id
1 'polypeptide(L)'
;MSMSSDDTLGMESGLERRSFLKMAAGVAIGVGATPTDSSPDTNVREVVAGLEKGLLQEVLNPLGNGESPCLQFQANPGGTGALLDKLWGADGGSPSQMSEIGIDPWTGTLPTDQTEIAFLPVYRLAALIRQRKISSVELTEIYLDRMKKFDPMLLCAVTILEDRAYDEAQRADSEL
;
A
#
# COMPACT_ATOMS: atom_id res chain seq x y z
N MET A 1 27.69 -5.70 -46.02
CA MET A 1 28.44 -5.84 -44.76
C MET A 1 28.63 -4.42 -44.24
N SER A 2 28.07 -3.94 -43.14
CA SER A 2 27.44 -4.52 -41.94
C SER A 2 26.54 -3.41 -41.32
N MET A 3 25.24 -3.67 -41.13
CA MET A 3 24.52 -3.67 -39.84
C MET A 3 25.18 -2.95 -38.66
N SER A 4 24.53 -1.92 -38.13
CA SER A 4 24.14 -1.85 -36.71
C SER A 4 22.94 -0.92 -36.55
N SER A 5 21.78 -1.53 -36.37
CA SER A 5 20.57 -0.93 -35.80
C SER A 5 20.82 -0.69 -34.32
N ASP A 6 20.44 0.48 -33.80
CA ASP A 6 19.95 0.67 -32.42
C ASP A 6 19.64 2.15 -32.24
N ASP A 7 18.41 2.53 -32.58
CA ASP A 7 17.72 3.69 -32.01
C ASP A 7 16.23 3.46 -32.23
N THR A 8 15.69 2.47 -31.52
CA THR A 8 14.24 2.35 -31.30
C THR A 8 13.95 2.95 -29.94
N LEU A 9 13.58 4.23 -29.97
CA LEU A 9 12.79 4.88 -28.94
C LEU A 9 11.58 3.98 -28.64
N GLY A 10 11.65 3.30 -27.50
CA GLY A 10 10.56 2.48 -26.99
C GLY A 10 9.40 3.36 -26.58
N MET A 11 8.40 3.49 -27.44
CA MET A 11 7.02 3.84 -27.09
C MET A 11 6.14 3.60 -28.31
N GLU A 12 5.51 2.43 -28.39
CA GLU A 12 4.23 2.19 -29.07
C GLU A 12 3.83 0.74 -28.72
N SER A 13 3.15 0.53 -27.59
CA SER A 13 2.46 -0.74 -27.32
C SER A 13 0.99 -0.44 -27.06
N GLY A 14 0.16 -0.75 -28.05
CA GLY A 14 -1.29 -0.63 -27.96
C GLY A 14 -1.83 -1.55 -26.86
N LEU A 15 -2.68 -1.01 -26.00
CA LEU A 15 -3.22 -1.70 -24.83
C LEU A 15 -4.16 -2.86 -25.26
N GLU A 16 -3.74 -4.10 -25.02
CA GLU A 16 -4.52 -5.33 -25.25
C GLU A 16 -5.84 -5.31 -24.45
N ARG A 17 -6.96 -5.67 -25.09
CA ARG A 17 -8.32 -5.56 -24.50
C ARG A 17 -8.50 -6.34 -23.19
N ARG A 18 -7.72 -7.42 -22.98
CA ARG A 18 -7.72 -8.22 -21.73
C ARG A 18 -7.01 -7.49 -20.59
N SER A 19 -5.91 -6.81 -20.88
CA SER A 19 -5.22 -5.92 -19.93
C SER A 19 -6.07 -4.69 -19.62
N PHE A 20 -6.82 -4.18 -20.60
CA PHE A 20 -7.78 -3.10 -20.36
C PHE A 20 -8.93 -3.51 -19.44
N LEU A 21 -9.47 -4.74 -19.54
CA LEU A 21 -10.56 -5.16 -18.64
C LEU A 21 -10.07 -5.35 -17.19
N LYS A 22 -8.85 -5.87 -16.97
CA LYS A 22 -8.19 -5.93 -15.65
C LYS A 22 -7.94 -4.53 -15.08
N MET A 23 -7.43 -3.61 -15.92
CA MET A 23 -7.29 -2.19 -15.58
C MET A 23 -8.64 -1.53 -15.29
N ALA A 24 -9.68 -1.78 -16.07
CA ALA A 24 -10.99 -1.14 -15.91
C ALA A 24 -11.72 -1.64 -14.65
N ALA A 25 -11.61 -2.93 -14.31
CA ALA A 25 -12.08 -3.46 -13.04
C ALA A 25 -11.29 -2.85 -11.86
N GLY A 26 -9.97 -2.69 -12.00
CA GLY A 26 -9.14 -1.96 -11.02
C GLY A 26 -9.50 -0.48 -10.90
N VAL A 27 -9.82 0.22 -12.00
CA VAL A 27 -10.14 1.65 -12.04
C VAL A 27 -11.56 1.95 -11.58
N ALA A 28 -12.53 1.09 -11.89
CA ALA A 28 -13.88 1.20 -11.31
C ALA A 28 -13.86 0.98 -9.77
N ILE A 29 -12.80 0.37 -9.24
CA ILE A 29 -12.55 0.12 -7.82
C ILE A 29 -11.44 1.05 -7.24
N GLY A 30 -10.75 1.85 -8.06
CA GLY A 30 -9.80 2.88 -7.65
C GLY A 30 -8.35 2.46 -7.36
N VAL A 31 -7.81 1.38 -7.92
CA VAL A 31 -6.41 0.92 -7.69
C VAL A 31 -5.66 0.67 -9.01
N GLY A 32 -4.46 1.26 -9.15
CA GLY A 32 -3.59 1.12 -10.34
C GLY A 32 -2.48 0.07 -10.16
N ALA A 33 -2.34 -0.86 -11.11
CA ALA A 33 -1.26 -1.85 -11.16
C ALA A 33 -0.86 -2.21 -12.62
N THR A 34 0.45 -2.37 -12.86
CA THR A 34 1.10 -2.65 -14.17
C THR A 34 1.43 -4.15 -14.35
N PRO A 35 1.60 -4.68 -15.59
CA PRO A 35 1.62 -6.12 -15.84
C PRO A 35 3.04 -6.69 -16.04
N THR A 36 3.30 -7.89 -15.49
CA THR A 36 4.39 -8.77 -15.95
C THR A 36 3.87 -10.18 -16.20
N ASP A 37 3.90 -10.53 -17.49
CA ASP A 37 3.89 -11.86 -18.13
C ASP A 37 2.63 -12.76 -18.08
N SER A 38 2.11 -13.11 -19.26
CA SER A 38 1.00 -14.07 -19.42
C SER A 38 1.18 -14.94 -20.67
N SER A 39 1.17 -16.27 -20.49
CA SER A 39 1.21 -17.28 -21.55
C SER A 39 -0.10 -17.39 -22.38
N PRO A 40 -0.05 -17.88 -23.63
CA PRO A 40 -1.05 -17.58 -24.66
C PRO A 40 -2.27 -18.52 -24.75
N ASP A 41 -2.29 -19.65 -24.06
CA ASP A 41 -3.23 -20.74 -24.38
C ASP A 41 -4.52 -20.79 -23.55
N THR A 42 -4.81 -19.77 -22.74
CA THR A 42 -6.07 -19.74 -21.97
C THR A 42 -7.23 -19.24 -22.84
N ASN A 43 -8.21 -20.11 -23.09
CA ASN A 43 -9.40 -19.81 -23.89
C ASN A 43 -10.40 -18.95 -23.08
N VAL A 44 -10.07 -17.66 -22.94
CA VAL A 44 -10.79 -16.67 -22.12
C VAL A 44 -12.30 -16.59 -22.41
N ARG A 45 -12.76 -16.95 -23.60
CA ARG A 45 -14.18 -16.94 -23.95
C ARG A 45 -15.01 -17.94 -23.16
N GLU A 46 -14.46 -19.12 -22.88
CA GLU A 46 -15.17 -20.18 -22.16
C GLU A 46 -15.26 -19.87 -20.66
N VAL A 47 -14.19 -19.27 -20.12
CA VAL A 47 -14.12 -18.77 -18.74
C VAL A 47 -15.10 -17.62 -18.50
N VAL A 48 -15.16 -16.65 -19.42
CA VAL A 48 -16.08 -15.51 -19.35
C VAL A 48 -17.55 -15.95 -19.46
N ALA A 49 -17.87 -16.87 -20.37
CA ALA A 49 -19.25 -17.37 -20.53
C ALA A 49 -19.75 -18.18 -19.32
N GLY A 50 -18.86 -18.90 -18.62
CA GLY A 50 -19.17 -19.58 -17.36
C GLY A 50 -19.38 -18.60 -16.19
N LEU A 51 -18.62 -17.51 -16.17
CA LEU A 51 -18.74 -16.44 -15.17
C LEU A 51 -20.06 -15.67 -15.31
N GLU A 52 -20.47 -15.31 -16.53
CA GLU A 52 -21.71 -14.55 -16.77
C GLU A 52 -22.96 -15.32 -16.30
N LYS A 53 -23.04 -16.64 -16.56
CA LYS A 53 -24.20 -17.45 -16.16
C LYS A 53 -24.27 -17.71 -14.66
N GLY A 54 -23.14 -17.76 -13.96
CA GLY A 54 -23.10 -17.90 -12.50
C GLY A 54 -23.34 -16.57 -11.77
N LEU A 55 -22.70 -15.49 -12.23
CA LEU A 55 -22.77 -14.16 -11.62
C LEU A 55 -24.18 -13.55 -11.74
N LEU A 56 -24.85 -13.69 -12.88
CA LEU A 56 -26.18 -13.08 -13.06
C LEU A 56 -27.28 -13.78 -12.24
N GLN A 57 -27.08 -15.05 -11.89
CA GLN A 57 -28.06 -15.80 -11.09
C GLN A 57 -27.98 -15.47 -9.59
N GLU A 58 -26.83 -15.02 -9.09
CA GLU A 58 -26.65 -14.57 -7.70
C GLU A 58 -26.86 -13.05 -7.50
N VAL A 59 -26.69 -12.24 -8.55
CA VAL A 59 -26.60 -10.76 -8.42
C VAL A 59 -27.95 -10.03 -8.35
N LEU A 60 -29.10 -10.66 -8.56
CA LEU A 60 -30.38 -9.92 -8.58
C LEU A 60 -31.52 -10.61 -7.83
N ASN A 61 -31.29 -11.03 -6.58
CA ASN A 61 -32.40 -10.96 -5.63
C ASN A 61 -32.45 -9.50 -5.12
N PRO A 62 -33.42 -8.68 -5.57
CA PRO A 62 -33.55 -7.33 -5.02
C PRO A 62 -33.76 -7.45 -3.51
N LEU A 63 -32.84 -6.88 -2.73
CA LEU A 63 -32.98 -6.79 -1.29
C LEU A 63 -34.30 -6.07 -1.00
N GLY A 64 -35.22 -6.75 -0.33
CA GLY A 64 -36.51 -6.16 0.01
C GLY A 64 -36.32 -4.94 0.90
N ASN A 65 -37.23 -3.96 0.83
CA ASN A 65 -37.26 -2.76 1.68
C ASN A 65 -37.42 -3.06 3.20
N GLY A 66 -37.31 -4.33 3.61
CA GLY A 66 -37.40 -4.80 4.99
C GLY A 66 -36.04 -5.05 5.66
N GLU A 67 -34.92 -4.87 4.97
CA GLU A 67 -33.61 -4.95 5.62
C GLU A 67 -33.23 -3.60 6.24
N SER A 68 -32.98 -3.63 7.56
CA SER A 68 -32.55 -2.45 8.29
C SER A 68 -31.18 -1.98 7.76
N PRO A 69 -30.86 -0.66 7.80
CA PRO A 69 -29.52 -0.19 7.48
C PRO A 69 -28.49 -1.00 8.29
N CYS A 70 -27.40 -1.36 7.62
CA CYS A 70 -26.48 -2.43 8.01
C CYS A 70 -26.12 -2.43 9.51
N LEU A 71 -26.66 -3.39 10.27
CA LEU A 71 -26.30 -3.60 11.68
C LEU A 71 -24.97 -4.35 11.84
N GLN A 72 -24.47 -4.99 10.78
CA GLN A 72 -23.29 -5.83 10.81
C GLN A 72 -22.33 -5.47 9.66
N PHE A 73 -21.20 -4.86 10.00
CA PHE A 73 -20.12 -4.67 9.05
C PHE A 73 -19.45 -6.02 8.75
N GLN A 74 -19.72 -6.56 7.57
CA GLN A 74 -18.96 -7.69 7.04
C GLN A 74 -17.71 -7.16 6.34
N ALA A 75 -16.55 -7.33 6.98
CA ALA A 75 -15.26 -6.92 6.41
C ALA A 75 -14.90 -7.69 5.12
N ASN A 76 -15.51 -8.86 4.90
CA ASN A 76 -15.40 -9.63 3.67
C ASN A 76 -16.81 -10.05 3.19
N PRO A 77 -17.56 -9.19 2.48
CA PRO A 77 -18.89 -9.54 2.01
C PRO A 77 -18.77 -10.60 0.91
N GLY A 78 -19.51 -11.71 1.08
CA GLY A 78 -19.65 -12.75 0.05
C GLY A 78 -20.23 -12.12 -1.22
N GLY A 79 -19.41 -11.96 -2.24
CA GLY A 79 -19.62 -11.04 -3.35
C GLY A 79 -18.28 -10.54 -3.86
N THR A 80 -18.04 -9.22 -3.81
CA THR A 80 -16.76 -8.60 -4.21
C THR A 80 -15.56 -9.23 -3.51
N GLY A 81 -15.69 -9.61 -2.23
CA GLY A 81 -14.64 -10.29 -1.49
C GLY A 81 -14.26 -11.66 -2.06
N ALA A 82 -15.26 -12.49 -2.38
CA ALA A 82 -15.07 -13.79 -3.02
C ALA A 82 -14.52 -13.66 -4.46
N LEU A 83 -14.87 -12.59 -5.18
CA LEU A 83 -14.26 -12.26 -6.47
C LEU A 83 -12.78 -11.88 -6.30
N LEU A 84 -12.47 -11.01 -5.33
CA LEU A 84 -11.10 -10.61 -5.03
C LEU A 84 -10.22 -11.81 -4.64
N ASP A 85 -10.73 -12.71 -3.80
CA ASP A 85 -10.02 -13.94 -3.41
C ASP A 85 -9.75 -14.85 -4.62
N LYS A 86 -10.70 -14.99 -5.55
CA LYS A 86 -10.47 -15.74 -6.80
C LYS A 86 -9.44 -15.08 -7.71
N LEU A 87 -9.50 -13.76 -7.86
CA LEU A 87 -8.58 -13.01 -8.73
C LEU A 87 -7.15 -13.07 -8.19
N TRP A 88 -6.96 -12.86 -6.89
CA TRP A 88 -5.65 -12.91 -6.25
C TRP A 88 -5.11 -14.33 -6.11
N GLY A 89 -5.98 -15.31 -5.80
CA GLY A 89 -5.60 -16.71 -5.66
C GLY A 89 -5.12 -17.35 -6.97
N ALA A 90 -5.61 -16.89 -8.13
CA ALA A 90 -5.14 -17.35 -9.43
C ALA A 90 -3.65 -17.00 -9.69
N ASP A 91 -3.17 -15.90 -9.11
CA ASP A 91 -1.78 -15.44 -9.21
C ASP A 91 -0.97 -15.77 -7.93
N GLY A 92 -1.53 -16.59 -7.02
CA GLY A 92 -0.87 -17.07 -5.80
C GLY A 92 -0.79 -16.06 -4.65
N GLY A 93 -1.45 -14.90 -4.77
CA GLY A 93 -1.51 -13.90 -3.70
C GLY A 93 -2.81 -13.96 -2.89
N SER A 94 -2.87 -13.24 -1.77
CA SER A 94 -4.12 -13.01 -1.03
C SER A 94 -4.42 -11.51 -0.96
N PRO A 95 -5.68 -11.07 -1.12
CA PRO A 95 -6.04 -9.64 -1.01
C PRO A 95 -5.73 -9.06 0.37
N SER A 96 -5.75 -9.92 1.39
CA SER A 96 -5.47 -9.57 2.79
C SER A 96 -3.99 -9.69 3.17
N GLN A 97 -3.14 -10.18 2.26
CA GLN A 97 -1.71 -10.29 2.51
C GLN A 97 -1.10 -8.90 2.44
N MET A 98 -0.64 -8.39 3.58
CA MET A 98 0.10 -7.14 3.61
C MET A 98 1.41 -7.32 2.83
N SER A 99 1.59 -6.51 1.79
CA SER A 99 2.88 -6.40 1.12
C SER A 99 3.85 -5.62 2.02
N GLU A 100 5.09 -6.09 2.08
CA GLU A 100 6.14 -5.33 2.75
C GLU A 100 6.35 -4.01 2.04
N ILE A 101 6.30 -2.90 2.80
CA ILE A 101 6.66 -1.60 2.27
C ILE A 101 8.17 -1.60 2.07
N GLY A 102 8.59 -1.65 0.81
CA GLY A 102 9.99 -1.51 0.41
C GLY A 102 10.49 -0.11 0.70
N ILE A 103 11.27 0.06 1.77
CA ILE A 103 11.88 1.34 2.12
C ILE A 103 13.28 1.37 1.52
N ASP A 104 13.51 2.30 0.59
CA ASP A 104 14.83 2.50 0.00
C ASP A 104 15.87 2.88 1.07
N PRO A 105 17.09 2.33 1.00
CA PRO A 105 18.15 2.67 1.94
C PRO A 105 18.53 4.14 1.86
N TRP A 106 18.93 4.73 2.99
CA TRP A 106 19.45 6.09 3.06
C TRP A 106 20.84 6.20 2.42
N THR A 107 20.91 6.91 1.29
CA THR A 107 22.13 7.20 0.53
C THR A 107 22.64 8.60 0.88
N GLY A 108 23.22 8.75 2.07
CA GLY A 108 23.76 10.04 2.52
C GLY A 108 24.38 9.99 3.91
N THR A 109 25.02 11.09 4.29
CA THR A 109 25.45 11.35 5.68
C THR A 109 24.22 11.70 6.54
N LEU A 110 24.27 11.40 7.83
CA LEU A 110 23.26 11.88 8.76
C LEU A 110 23.38 13.41 8.85
N PRO A 111 22.29 14.17 8.72
CA PRO A 111 22.30 15.61 8.99
C PRO A 111 22.78 15.90 10.41
N THR A 112 23.66 16.88 10.58
CA THR A 112 24.16 17.26 11.92
C THR A 112 23.15 18.10 12.70
N ASP A 113 22.25 18.81 12.00
CA ASP A 113 21.21 19.62 12.63
C ASP A 113 19.98 18.77 12.95
N GLN A 114 19.58 18.77 14.23
CA GLN A 114 18.37 18.12 14.70
C GLN A 114 17.10 18.68 14.04
N THR A 115 17.13 19.95 13.62
CA THR A 115 16.00 20.57 12.90
C THR A 115 15.81 19.92 11.54
N GLU A 116 16.90 19.66 10.81
CA GLU A 116 16.85 18.98 9.51
C GLU A 116 16.32 17.55 9.67
N ILE A 117 16.75 16.83 10.72
CA ILE A 117 16.24 15.50 11.04
C ILE A 117 14.72 15.55 11.29
N ALA A 118 14.24 16.49 12.09
CA ALA A 118 12.83 16.58 12.45
C ALA A 118 11.89 16.87 11.26
N PHE A 119 12.43 17.45 10.17
CA PHE A 119 11.69 17.73 8.94
C PHE A 119 11.87 16.65 7.87
N LEU A 120 12.61 15.57 8.12
CA LEU A 120 12.67 14.44 7.22
C LEU A 120 11.33 13.68 7.16
N PRO A 121 10.94 13.17 5.99
CA PRO A 121 9.74 12.36 5.86
C PRO A 121 9.92 10.99 6.53
N VAL A 122 8.81 10.41 7.01
CA VAL A 122 8.81 9.18 7.83
C VAL A 122 9.55 8.01 7.18
N TYR A 123 9.45 7.83 5.85
CA TYR A 123 10.13 6.74 5.16
C TYR A 123 11.66 6.89 5.18
N ARG A 124 12.17 8.13 5.23
CA ARG A 124 13.61 8.38 5.38
C ARG A 124 14.07 8.19 6.82
N LEU A 125 13.27 8.62 7.80
CA LEU A 125 13.53 8.35 9.21
C LEU A 125 13.55 6.84 9.51
N ALA A 126 12.61 6.09 8.94
CA ALA A 126 12.59 4.64 9.02
C ALA A 126 13.85 4.01 8.38
N ALA A 127 14.30 4.52 7.24
CA ALA A 127 15.56 4.07 6.64
C ALA A 127 16.79 4.36 7.54
N LEU A 128 16.82 5.51 8.22
CA LEU A 128 17.89 5.87 9.15
C LEU A 128 17.91 4.96 10.39
N ILE A 129 16.75 4.68 10.98
CA ILE A 129 16.60 3.78 12.12
C ILE A 129 17.00 2.34 11.75
N ARG A 130 16.52 1.82 10.60
CA ARG A 130 16.91 0.49 10.10
C ARG A 130 18.42 0.36 9.86
N GLN A 131 19.07 1.45 9.47
CA GLN A 131 20.52 1.50 9.30
C GLN A 131 21.29 1.80 10.60
N ARG A 132 20.59 1.93 11.74
CA ARG A 132 21.16 2.29 13.05
C ARG A 132 22.00 3.58 13.01
N LYS A 133 21.64 4.51 12.12
CA LYS A 133 22.26 5.85 12.03
C LYS A 133 21.72 6.80 13.11
N ILE A 134 20.50 6.55 13.56
CA ILE A 134 19.83 7.23 14.66
C ILE A 134 19.03 6.17 15.41
N SER A 135 18.98 6.27 16.73
CA SER A 135 18.14 5.42 17.58
C SER A 135 16.71 5.99 17.69
N SER A 136 15.75 5.13 18.03
CA SER A 136 14.38 5.54 18.31
C SER A 136 14.33 6.47 19.52
N VAL A 137 15.18 6.24 20.52
CA VAL A 137 15.33 7.11 21.70
C VAL A 137 15.81 8.51 21.31
N GLU A 138 16.91 8.62 20.55
CA GLU A 138 17.43 9.92 20.08
C GLU A 138 16.40 10.68 19.24
N LEU A 139 15.68 9.98 18.34
CA LEU A 139 14.63 10.60 17.54
C LEU A 139 13.49 11.12 18.41
N THR A 140 13.10 10.36 19.43
CA THR A 140 12.04 10.75 20.38
C THR A 140 12.45 11.99 21.18
N GLU A 141 13.69 12.04 21.65
CA GLU A 141 14.25 13.21 22.38
C GLU A 141 14.16 14.49 21.53
N ILE A 142 14.56 14.41 20.25
CA ILE A 142 14.44 15.55 19.32
C ILE A 142 12.99 16.09 19.25
N TYR A 143 12.00 15.20 19.18
CA TYR A 143 10.60 15.63 19.10
C TYR A 143 10.06 16.17 20.43
N LEU A 144 10.43 15.55 21.56
CA LEU A 144 10.04 16.04 22.88
C LEU A 144 10.59 17.44 23.15
N ASP A 145 11.86 17.69 22.81
CA ASP A 145 12.49 19.01 22.97
C ASP A 145 11.79 20.07 22.11
N ARG A 146 11.41 19.72 20.88
CA ARG A 146 10.65 20.60 20.00
C ARG A 146 9.26 20.89 20.55
N MET A 147 8.56 19.86 21.06
CA MET A 147 7.25 20.04 21.67
C MET A 147 7.35 20.99 22.87
N LYS A 148 8.29 20.77 23.80
CA LYS A 148 8.51 21.66 24.95
C LYS A 148 8.80 23.10 24.54
N LYS A 149 9.54 23.30 23.45
CA LYS A 149 9.88 24.63 22.93
C LYS A 149 8.69 25.36 22.31
N PHE A 150 7.83 24.68 21.56
CA PHE A 150 6.78 25.32 20.75
C PHE A 150 5.39 25.24 21.37
N ASP A 151 5.15 24.31 22.29
CA ASP A 151 3.85 24.11 22.93
C ASP A 151 3.31 25.38 23.63
N PRO A 152 4.10 26.20 24.36
CA PRO A 152 3.59 27.42 24.98
C PRO A 152 3.07 28.47 23.98
N MET A 153 3.54 28.42 22.73
CA MET A 153 3.15 29.37 21.68
C MET A 153 2.02 28.81 20.80
N LEU A 154 2.11 27.54 20.43
CA LEU A 154 1.19 26.90 19.48
C LEU A 154 0.00 26.22 20.17
N LEU A 155 0.13 25.94 21.48
CA LEU A 155 -0.85 25.19 22.27
C LEU A 155 -1.23 23.88 21.57
N CYS A 156 -0.21 23.13 21.14
CA CYS A 156 -0.38 21.97 20.26
C CYS A 156 -0.58 20.65 21.02
N ALA A 157 -0.22 20.59 22.30
CA ALA A 157 -0.41 19.42 23.15
C ALA A 157 -1.16 19.78 24.43
N VAL A 158 -2.06 18.89 24.87
CA VAL A 158 -2.74 19.03 26.17
C VAL A 158 -1.91 18.39 27.29
N THR A 159 -1.30 17.25 27.01
CA THR A 159 -0.50 16.48 27.98
C THR A 159 0.61 15.77 27.24
N ILE A 160 1.85 15.99 27.68
CA ILE A 160 3.04 15.34 27.12
C ILE A 160 3.40 14.17 28.04
N LEU A 161 3.44 12.96 27.49
CA LEU A 161 3.74 11.71 28.21
C LEU A 161 5.19 11.28 27.97
N GLU A 162 6.13 12.04 28.52
CA GLU A 162 7.58 11.85 28.28
C GLU A 162 8.05 10.45 28.67
N ASP A 163 7.72 10.00 29.89
CA ASP A 163 8.13 8.69 30.40
C ASP A 163 7.70 7.55 29.48
N ARG A 164 6.43 7.60 29.03
CA ARG A 164 5.87 6.60 28.12
C ARG A 164 6.55 6.64 26.76
N ALA A 165 6.84 7.83 26.24
CA ALA A 165 7.54 7.99 24.98
C ALA A 165 8.94 7.37 25.03
N TYR A 166 9.68 7.58 26.14
CA TYR A 166 10.98 6.95 26.35
C TYR A 166 10.88 5.42 26.47
N ASP A 167 9.91 4.90 27.24
CA ASP A 167 9.72 3.45 27.39
C ASP A 167 9.41 2.74 26.06
N GLU A 168 8.54 3.35 25.24
CA GLU A 168 8.18 2.81 23.92
C GLU A 168 9.38 2.89 22.94
N ALA A 169 10.14 3.99 22.98
CA ALA A 169 11.33 4.15 22.13
C ALA A 169 12.43 3.14 22.48
N GLN A 170 12.70 2.92 23.78
CA GLN A 170 13.67 1.91 24.23
C GLN A 170 13.26 0.49 23.81
N ARG A 171 11.95 0.19 23.91
CA ARG A 171 11.44 -1.11 23.45
C ARG A 171 11.62 -1.28 21.95
N ALA A 172 11.28 -0.26 21.16
CA ALA A 172 11.48 -0.29 19.71
C ALA A 172 12.95 -0.53 19.36
N ASP A 173 13.89 0.16 20.01
CA ASP A 173 15.33 -0.06 19.79
C ASP A 173 15.81 -1.46 20.19
N SER A 174 15.14 -2.11 21.15
CA SER A 174 15.46 -3.49 21.54
C SER A 174 14.92 -4.56 20.56
N GLU A 175 13.89 -4.22 19.77
CA GLU A 175 13.25 -5.13 18.80
C GLU A 175 13.91 -5.09 17.41
N LEU A 176 14.83 -4.14 17.15
CA LEU A 176 15.48 -3.86 15.86
C LEU A 176 16.80 -4.62 15.61
#